data_AF-A0A9E4UJI5-F1
#
_entry.id   AF-A0A9E4UJI5-F1
#
_cell.length_a   1.000
_cell.length_b   1.000
_cell.length_c   1.000
_cell.angle_alpha   90.00
_cell.angle_beta   90.00
_cell.angle_gamma   90.00
#
_symmetry.space_group_name_H-M   'P 1'
#
loop_
_entity.id
_entity.type
_entity.pdbx_description
1 polymer ?
#
loop_
_entity_poly.entity_id
_entity_poly.type
_entity_poly.pdbx_seq_one_letter_code
_entity_poly.pdbx_strand_id
1 'polypeptide(L)'
;MAAKSQTKASTKGKKASKSTGRKSSASKTGISTRTAGKSLVIVESPAKARTVGQMLGSKYVVAASQGHVRDLPKSKIGVDVDNEFQPSYVIMRDKRSILNDLIKAGEQASTIYLATDPDREGEAISWHLQTAAQWDQRADPPKRVVFHEITKQAVEEAFKHPREIDMELVNA
;
A
#
# COMPACT_ATOMS: atom_id res chain seq x y z
N MET A 1 -50.67 19.69 -63.01
CA MET A 1 -51.03 21.12 -62.87
C MET A 1 -50.66 21.57 -61.47
N ALA A 2 -49.98 22.72 -61.36
CA ALA A 2 -49.63 23.51 -60.17
C ALA A 2 -48.75 22.81 -59.09
N ALA A 3 -47.44 23.06 -58.92
CA ALA A 3 -46.66 24.29 -58.72
C ALA A 3 -46.42 24.67 -57.23
N LYS A 4 -45.14 25.00 -56.96
CA LYS A 4 -44.59 25.88 -55.89
C LYS A 4 -44.47 25.27 -54.47
N SER A 5 -43.44 25.52 -53.65
CA SER A 5 -42.26 26.40 -53.72
C SER A 5 -41.43 26.36 -52.41
N GLN A 6 -40.14 26.74 -52.50
CA GLN A 6 -39.27 27.39 -51.48
C GLN A 6 -38.63 26.50 -50.37
N THR A 7 -37.29 26.29 -50.34
CA THR A 7 -36.17 27.11 -49.78
C THR A 7 -36.32 27.42 -48.27
N LYS A 8 -35.34 27.36 -47.35
CA LYS A 8 -33.87 27.52 -47.37
C LYS A 8 -33.28 27.13 -45.98
N ALA A 9 -32.04 26.64 -45.99
CA ALA A 9 -30.91 26.95 -45.08
C ALA A 9 -30.94 26.73 -43.53
N SER A 10 -30.07 25.80 -43.10
CA SER A 10 -29.02 25.92 -42.05
C SER A 10 -29.35 26.39 -40.64
N THR A 11 -29.12 25.52 -39.65
CA THR A 11 -28.31 25.88 -38.48
C THR A 11 -27.57 24.68 -37.88
N LYS A 12 -26.33 24.97 -37.48
CA LYS A 12 -25.22 24.09 -37.14
C LYS A 12 -25.32 23.65 -35.67
N GLY A 13 -25.71 22.40 -35.42
CA GLY A 13 -25.67 21.77 -34.09
C GLY A 13 -24.32 21.11 -33.82
N LYS A 14 -23.50 21.72 -32.96
CA LYS A 14 -22.19 21.24 -32.52
C LYS A 14 -22.32 20.02 -31.57
N LYS A 15 -21.54 18.97 -31.89
CA LYS A 15 -20.82 18.03 -31.01
C LYS A 15 -21.45 17.68 -29.64
N ALA A 16 -21.94 16.43 -29.52
CA ALA A 16 -21.86 15.65 -28.28
C ALA A 16 -20.84 14.54 -28.49
N SER A 17 -19.59 14.81 -28.11
CA SER A 17 -18.53 13.80 -28.01
C SER A 17 -18.86 12.90 -26.81
N LYS A 18 -19.10 11.62 -27.10
CA LYS A 18 -19.27 10.54 -26.13
C LYS A 18 -17.95 10.43 -25.34
N SER A 19 -17.90 11.03 -24.16
CA SER A 19 -16.76 10.92 -23.26
C SER A 19 -16.70 9.50 -22.70
N THR A 20 -15.70 8.76 -23.18
CA THR A 20 -15.25 7.50 -22.61
C THR A 20 -14.90 7.72 -21.14
N GLY A 21 -15.47 6.88 -20.27
CA GLY A 21 -15.17 6.86 -18.85
C GLY A 21 -13.66 6.68 -18.62
N ARG A 22 -13.01 7.76 -18.17
CA ARG A 22 -11.61 7.76 -17.78
C ARG A 22 -11.50 7.03 -16.46
N LYS A 23 -11.28 5.70 -16.51
CA LYS A 23 -10.80 4.91 -15.36
C LYS A 23 -9.55 5.60 -14.81
N SER A 24 -9.62 6.01 -13.56
CA SER A 24 -8.56 6.57 -12.74
C SER A 24 -7.33 5.66 -12.71
N SER A 25 -6.36 5.92 -13.59
CA SER A 25 -5.05 5.25 -13.64
C SER A 25 -3.94 6.02 -12.93
N ALA A 26 -4.27 7.03 -12.12
CA ALA A 26 -3.32 7.86 -11.40
C ALA A 26 -2.86 7.20 -10.09
N SER A 27 -1.97 6.20 -10.16
CA SER A 27 -1.25 5.69 -8.98
C SER A 27 0.01 4.86 -9.31
N LYS A 28 0.19 4.40 -10.55
CA LYS A 28 1.10 3.27 -10.86
C LYS A 28 2.60 3.58 -10.96
N THR A 29 3.03 4.84 -10.85
CA THR A 29 4.44 5.22 -11.08
C THR A 29 4.99 6.22 -10.06
N GLY A 30 4.15 6.73 -9.16
CA GLY A 30 4.50 7.88 -8.31
C GLY A 30 5.24 7.53 -7.01
N ILE A 31 5.05 6.34 -6.43
CA ILE A 31 5.61 6.03 -5.11
C ILE A 31 7.12 5.78 -5.22
N SER A 32 7.53 4.89 -6.11
CA SER A 32 8.95 4.55 -6.34
C SER A 32 9.79 5.82 -6.62
N THR A 33 9.45 6.59 -7.66
CA THR A 33 10.17 7.83 -8.02
C THR A 33 10.25 8.87 -6.90
N ARG A 34 9.25 8.93 -6.01
CA ARG A 34 9.26 9.84 -4.86
C ARG A 34 10.13 9.36 -3.70
N THR A 35 10.50 8.08 -3.68
CA THR A 35 11.17 7.40 -2.55
C THR A 35 12.70 7.47 -2.64
N ALA A 36 13.26 7.70 -3.83
CA ALA A 36 14.71 7.85 -4.02
C ALA A 36 15.30 8.89 -3.04
N GLY A 37 16.24 8.44 -2.19
CA GLY A 37 16.90 9.28 -1.18
C GLY A 37 16.06 9.60 0.07
N LYS A 38 14.93 8.90 0.27
CA LYS A 38 14.01 9.09 1.39
C LYS A 38 13.72 7.78 2.10
N SER A 39 13.18 7.87 3.31
CA SER A 39 12.70 6.69 4.02
C SER A 39 11.29 6.32 3.59
N LEU A 40 11.03 5.03 3.41
CA LEU A 40 9.70 4.49 3.14
C LEU A 40 9.02 4.14 4.46
N VAL A 41 7.80 4.58 4.66
CA VAL A 41 6.95 4.22 5.81
C VAL A 41 5.73 3.50 5.28
N ILE A 42 5.46 2.31 5.79
CA ILE A 42 4.33 1.50 5.37
C ILE A 42 3.37 1.37 6.54
N VAL A 43 2.14 1.81 6.31
CA VAL A 43 1.04 1.71 7.26
C VAL A 43 -0.04 0.78 6.70
N GLU A 44 -1.01 0.40 7.51
CA GLU A 44 -2.07 -0.50 7.05
C GLU A 44 -3.08 0.19 6.12
N SER A 45 -3.60 1.36 6.53
CA SER A 45 -4.73 2.00 5.85
C SER A 45 -4.34 3.28 5.08
N PRO A 46 -5.00 3.57 3.93
CA PRO A 46 -4.75 4.81 3.18
C PRO A 46 -5.03 6.09 3.97
N ALA A 47 -5.99 6.04 4.91
CA ALA A 47 -6.31 7.18 5.77
C ALA A 47 -5.12 7.50 6.69
N LYS A 48 -4.56 6.48 7.37
CA LYS A 48 -3.38 6.64 8.21
C LYS A 48 -2.18 7.15 7.41
N ALA A 49 -2.02 6.68 6.16
CA ALA A 49 -0.90 7.11 5.32
C ALA A 49 -0.92 8.62 5.04
N ARG A 50 -2.13 9.19 4.85
CA ARG A 50 -2.31 10.63 4.65
C ARG A 50 -1.95 11.40 5.91
N THR A 51 -2.47 10.99 7.07
CA THR A 51 -2.25 11.68 8.34
C THR A 51 -0.79 11.61 8.78
N VAL A 52 -0.18 10.42 8.78
CA VAL A 52 1.23 10.22 9.15
C VAL A 52 2.15 10.93 8.16
N GLY A 53 1.82 10.93 6.86
CA GLY A 53 2.59 11.65 5.85
C GLY A 53 2.60 13.17 6.05
N GLN A 54 1.50 13.76 6.55
CA GLN A 54 1.46 15.17 6.91
C GLN A 54 2.33 15.50 8.13
N MET A 55 2.47 14.56 9.07
CA MET A 55 3.26 14.75 10.29
C MET A 55 4.76 14.59 10.05
N LEU A 56 5.18 13.58 9.29
CA LEU A 56 6.59 13.26 9.03
C LEU A 56 7.26 14.16 7.98
N GLY A 57 6.47 14.76 7.09
CA GLY A 57 6.97 15.70 6.08
C GLY A 57 7.75 15.06 4.93
N SER A 58 8.56 15.87 4.24
CA SER A 58 9.12 15.53 2.92
C SER A 58 10.26 14.52 2.92
N LYS A 59 10.83 14.20 4.09
CA LYS A 59 11.89 13.20 4.28
C LYS A 59 11.38 11.75 4.16
N TYR A 60 10.07 11.57 4.28
CA TYR A 60 9.43 10.26 4.27
C TYR A 60 8.48 10.14 3.09
N VAL A 61 8.38 8.92 2.56
CA VAL A 61 7.29 8.52 1.66
C VAL A 61 6.42 7.55 2.43
N VAL A 62 5.16 7.90 2.63
CA VAL A 62 4.21 7.04 3.35
C VAL A 62 3.31 6.33 2.35
N ALA A 63 3.28 5.00 2.43
CA ALA A 63 2.48 4.12 1.60
C ALA A 63 1.57 3.23 2.48
N ALA A 64 0.50 2.69 1.89
CA ALA A 64 -0.43 1.80 2.60
C ALA A 64 -0.38 0.39 2.01
N SER A 65 -0.30 -0.64 2.86
CA SER A 65 -0.43 -2.05 2.45
C SER A 65 -1.87 -2.41 2.08
N GLN A 66 -2.84 -1.65 2.59
CA GLN A 66 -4.27 -1.92 2.50
C GLN A 66 -4.65 -3.24 3.20
N GLY A 67 -4.13 -3.46 4.42
CA GLY A 67 -4.34 -4.67 5.21
C GLY A 67 -3.30 -5.76 4.92
N HIS A 68 -3.71 -7.02 5.10
CA HIS A 68 -2.90 -8.21 4.83
C HIS A 68 -2.49 -8.33 3.36
N VAL A 69 -1.26 -8.80 3.14
CA VAL A 69 -0.71 -9.08 1.79
C VAL A 69 -0.62 -10.58 1.48
N ARG A 70 -0.61 -11.40 2.53
CA ARG A 70 -0.57 -12.86 2.48
C ARG A 70 -1.71 -13.41 3.33
N ASP A 71 -2.17 -14.60 2.96
CA ASP A 71 -3.24 -15.32 3.64
C ASP A 71 -3.06 -16.84 3.44
N LEU A 72 -3.79 -17.66 4.18
CA LEU A 72 -3.83 -19.09 3.96
C LEU A 72 -4.51 -19.44 2.61
N PRO A 73 -4.10 -20.53 1.95
CA PRO A 73 -4.76 -21.02 0.74
C PRO A 73 -6.25 -21.28 0.98
N LYS A 74 -7.12 -20.61 0.20
CA LYS A 74 -8.58 -20.76 0.34
C LYS A 74 -9.12 -22.15 -0.02
N SER A 75 -8.35 -22.97 -0.72
CA SER A 75 -8.82 -24.23 -1.34
C SER A 75 -8.04 -25.46 -0.89
N LYS A 76 -7.11 -25.32 0.05
CA LYS A 76 -6.34 -26.43 0.63
C LYS A 76 -6.25 -26.23 2.14
N ILE A 77 -6.01 -27.29 2.88
CA ILE A 77 -5.61 -27.17 4.28
C ILE A 77 -4.30 -26.37 4.28
N GLY A 78 -4.36 -25.14 4.79
CA GLY A 78 -3.24 -24.19 4.79
C GLY A 78 -2.28 -24.38 5.95
N VAL A 79 -2.45 -25.44 6.73
CA VAL A 79 -1.69 -25.73 7.95
C VAL A 79 -1.21 -27.17 7.88
N ASP A 80 0.09 -27.36 8.01
CA ASP A 80 0.68 -28.69 8.02
C ASP A 80 0.57 -29.29 9.43
N VAL A 81 -0.40 -30.17 9.63
CA VAL A 81 -0.65 -30.83 10.92
C VAL A 81 0.45 -31.82 11.31
N ASP A 82 1.22 -32.30 10.35
CA ASP A 82 2.30 -33.26 10.58
C ASP A 82 3.62 -32.54 10.95
N ASN A 83 3.78 -31.28 10.51
CA ASN A 83 4.93 -30.43 10.78
C ASN A 83 4.59 -29.27 11.73
N GLU A 84 4.19 -29.60 12.97
CA GLU A 84 4.00 -28.63 14.06
C GLU A 84 3.03 -27.47 13.72
N PHE A 85 1.98 -27.75 12.94
CA PHE A 85 1.01 -26.75 12.48
C PHE A 85 1.62 -25.60 11.67
N GLN A 86 2.68 -25.87 10.90
CA GLN A 86 3.31 -24.87 10.06
C GLN A 86 2.33 -24.29 9.03
N PRO A 87 2.07 -22.98 9.03
CA PRO A 87 1.16 -22.35 8.09
C PRO A 87 1.83 -22.17 6.72
N SER A 88 1.12 -22.57 5.66
CA SER A 88 1.46 -22.22 4.29
C SER A 88 0.74 -20.92 3.92
N TYR A 89 1.49 -19.85 3.68
CA TYR A 89 0.91 -18.56 3.28
C TYR A 89 1.13 -18.25 1.81
N VAL A 90 0.09 -17.78 1.13
CA VAL A 90 0.11 -17.37 -0.28
C VAL A 90 -0.16 -15.88 -0.43
N ILE A 91 0.49 -15.23 -1.40
CA ILE A 91 0.22 -13.82 -1.71
C ILE A 91 -1.17 -13.68 -2.33
N MET A 92 -2.00 -12.83 -1.73
CA MET A 92 -3.35 -12.55 -2.19
C MET A 92 -3.32 -11.93 -3.60
N ARG A 93 -4.17 -12.41 -4.52
CA ARG A 93 -4.12 -12.05 -5.94
C ARG A 93 -4.30 -10.55 -6.18
N ASP A 94 -5.23 -9.94 -5.46
CA ASP A 94 -5.56 -8.51 -5.48
C ASP A 94 -4.47 -7.63 -4.85
N LYS A 95 -3.61 -8.19 -4.00
CA LYS A 95 -2.52 -7.48 -3.32
C LYS A 95 -1.18 -7.52 -4.04
N ARG A 96 -1.01 -8.37 -5.06
CA ARG A 96 0.26 -8.51 -5.81
C ARG A 96 0.76 -7.18 -6.39
N SER A 97 -0.13 -6.37 -6.96
CA SER A 97 0.28 -5.09 -7.54
C SER A 97 0.82 -4.14 -6.47
N ILE A 98 0.14 -4.06 -5.32
CA ILE A 98 0.54 -3.21 -4.19
C ILE A 98 1.87 -3.68 -3.63
N LEU A 99 2.02 -4.99 -3.40
CA LEU A 99 3.26 -5.57 -2.92
C LEU A 99 4.44 -5.25 -3.85
N ASN A 100 4.26 -5.42 -5.16
CA ASN A 100 5.31 -5.09 -6.14
C ASN A 100 5.70 -3.60 -6.11
N ASP A 101 4.72 -2.71 -5.94
CA ASP A 101 4.99 -1.27 -5.83
C ASP A 101 5.73 -0.93 -4.53
N LEU A 102 5.40 -1.61 -3.42
CA LEU A 102 6.10 -1.48 -2.15
C LEU A 102 7.54 -2.01 -2.22
N ILE A 103 7.76 -3.17 -2.86
CA ILE A 103 9.09 -3.75 -3.08
C ILE A 103 9.98 -2.75 -3.83
N LYS A 104 9.50 -2.22 -4.97
CA LYS A 104 10.23 -1.22 -5.76
C LYS A 104 10.54 0.05 -4.97
N ALA A 105 9.59 0.51 -4.16
CA ALA A 105 9.81 1.66 -3.29
C ALA A 105 10.88 1.36 -2.22
N GLY A 106 10.85 0.17 -1.61
CA GLY A 106 11.83 -0.26 -0.61
C GLY A 106 13.23 -0.48 -1.17
N GLU A 107 13.37 -0.84 -2.45
CA GLU A 107 14.64 -0.87 -3.19
C GLU A 107 15.28 0.50 -3.37
N GLN A 108 14.46 1.55 -3.46
CA GLN A 108 14.94 2.93 -3.64
C GLN A 108 15.01 3.72 -2.34
N ALA A 109 14.43 3.19 -1.26
CA ALA A 109 14.40 3.81 0.05
C ALA A 109 15.75 3.66 0.76
N SER A 110 16.11 4.69 1.54
CA SER A 110 17.27 4.60 2.45
C SER A 110 17.01 3.69 3.63
N THR A 111 15.78 3.70 4.16
CA THR A 111 15.35 2.89 5.29
C THR A 111 13.86 2.59 5.12
N ILE A 112 13.44 1.40 5.55
CA ILE A 112 12.04 0.96 5.51
C ILE A 112 11.50 0.91 6.94
N TYR A 113 10.38 1.57 7.18
CA TYR A 113 9.66 1.57 8.45
C TYR A 113 8.29 0.90 8.30
N LEU A 114 7.98 0.00 9.24
CA LEU A 114 6.69 -0.68 9.34
C LEU A 114 5.90 -0.07 10.51
N ALA A 115 4.89 0.72 10.17
CA ALA A 115 4.10 1.54 11.09
C ALA A 115 2.62 1.09 11.11
N THR A 116 2.41 -0.22 11.22
CA THR A 116 1.07 -0.82 11.45
C THR A 116 0.62 -0.62 12.90
N ASP A 117 -0.64 -0.93 13.19
CA ASP A 117 -1.24 -0.75 14.51
C ASP A 117 -0.50 -1.48 15.64
N PRO A 118 -0.55 -0.97 16.89
CA PRO A 118 0.17 -1.51 18.05
C PRO A 118 -0.53 -2.76 18.64
N ASP A 119 -0.99 -3.66 17.78
CA ASP A 119 -1.70 -4.88 18.16
C ASP A 119 -1.16 -6.11 17.44
N ARG A 120 -1.71 -7.27 17.78
CA ARG A 120 -1.32 -8.57 17.22
C ARG A 120 -1.49 -8.61 15.70
N GLU A 121 -2.57 -8.02 15.19
CA GLU A 121 -2.86 -7.99 13.75
C GLU A 121 -1.84 -7.13 13.00
N GLY A 122 -1.54 -5.94 13.52
CA GLY A 122 -0.53 -5.05 12.99
C GLY A 122 0.85 -5.69 12.95
N GLU A 123 1.22 -6.46 13.99
CA GLU A 123 2.48 -7.19 14.01
C GLU A 123 2.53 -8.29 12.94
N ALA A 124 1.45 -9.06 12.80
CA ALA A 124 1.33 -10.08 11.75
C ALA A 124 1.37 -9.47 10.33
N ILE A 125 0.72 -8.33 10.10
CA ILE A 125 0.77 -7.62 8.81
C ILE A 125 2.21 -7.17 8.50
N SER A 126 2.91 -6.62 9.49
CA SER A 126 4.31 -6.21 9.35
C SER A 126 5.20 -7.40 8.99
N TRP A 127 5.04 -8.51 9.70
CA TRP A 127 5.77 -9.75 9.44
C TRP A 127 5.49 -10.29 8.04
N HIS A 128 4.21 -10.42 7.68
CA HIS A 128 3.80 -10.88 6.36
C HIS A 128 4.37 -10.04 5.24
N LEU A 129 4.39 -8.72 5.40
CA LEU A 129 4.94 -7.81 4.39
C LEU A 129 6.45 -7.97 4.27
N GLN A 130 7.17 -8.01 5.39
CA GLN A 130 8.62 -8.22 5.41
C GLN A 130 9.00 -9.53 4.72
N THR A 131 8.35 -10.64 5.08
CA THR A 131 8.62 -11.94 4.47
C THR A 131 8.19 -12.00 3.01
N ALA A 132 7.05 -11.39 2.64
CA ALA A 132 6.59 -11.37 1.25
C ALA A 132 7.56 -10.60 0.34
N ALA A 133 8.16 -9.54 0.86
CA ALA A 133 9.11 -8.69 0.16
C ALA A 133 10.57 -9.16 0.29
N GLN A 134 10.82 -10.25 1.03
CA GLN A 134 12.15 -10.80 1.33
C GLN A 134 13.09 -9.75 1.97
N TRP A 135 12.52 -8.85 2.76
CA TRP A 135 13.28 -7.78 3.38
C TRP A 135 14.02 -8.20 4.65
N ASP A 136 13.68 -9.35 5.22
CA ASP A 136 14.41 -10.02 6.30
C ASP A 136 15.85 -10.39 5.89
N GLN A 137 16.11 -10.58 4.61
CA GLN A 137 17.43 -10.94 4.07
C GLN A 137 18.30 -9.73 3.73
N ARG A 138 17.81 -8.51 3.97
CA ARG A 138 18.55 -7.28 3.70
C ARG A 138 19.61 -7.01 4.77
N ALA A 139 20.66 -6.30 4.37
CA ALA A 139 21.67 -5.81 5.32
C ALA A 139 21.10 -4.79 6.32
N ASP A 140 20.10 -4.00 5.93
CA ASP A 140 19.29 -3.15 6.81
C ASP A 140 17.82 -3.61 6.71
N PRO A 141 17.38 -4.54 7.58
CA PRO A 141 16.00 -5.00 7.62
C PRO A 141 15.02 -3.87 7.98
N PRO A 142 13.72 -4.04 7.67
CA PRO A 142 12.69 -3.08 8.03
C PRO A 142 12.60 -2.86 9.55
N LYS A 143 12.34 -1.61 9.94
CA LYS A 143 12.23 -1.19 11.33
C LYS A 143 10.78 -1.03 11.74
N ARG A 144 10.35 -1.71 12.80
CA ARG A 144 9.00 -1.59 13.36
C ARG A 144 8.89 -0.30 14.17
N VAL A 145 7.87 0.50 13.88
CA VAL A 145 7.55 1.74 14.59
C VAL A 145 6.13 1.65 15.11
N VAL A 146 5.97 1.86 16.41
CA VAL A 146 4.71 1.68 17.12
C VAL A 146 4.33 2.99 17.80
N PHE A 147 3.11 3.46 17.59
CA PHE A 147 2.54 4.61 18.29
C PHE A 147 1.08 4.32 18.65
N HIS A 148 0.68 4.68 19.87
CA HIS A 148 -0.69 4.46 20.36
C HIS A 148 -1.63 5.61 20.00
N GLU A 149 -1.08 6.76 19.64
CA GLU A 149 -1.85 7.94 19.25
C GLU A 149 -1.26 8.57 17.98
N ILE A 150 -2.14 9.13 17.15
CA ILE A 150 -1.76 9.80 15.89
C ILE A 150 -1.60 11.29 16.18
N THR A 151 -0.65 11.64 17.05
CA THR A 151 -0.22 13.02 17.32
C THR A 151 1.17 13.23 16.73
N LYS A 152 1.50 14.47 16.36
CA LYS A 152 2.81 14.78 15.77
C LYS A 152 3.96 14.38 16.72
N GLN A 153 3.81 14.66 18.01
CA GLN A 153 4.82 14.36 19.03
C GLN A 153 5.00 12.85 19.22
N ALA A 154 3.93 12.08 19.38
CA ALA A 154 4.03 10.63 19.53
C ALA A 154 4.60 9.94 18.30
N VAL A 155 4.21 10.39 17.10
CA VAL A 155 4.76 9.86 15.85
C VAL A 155 6.25 10.20 15.75
N GLU A 156 6.67 11.44 15.97
CA GLU A 156 8.09 11.81 15.92
C GLU A 156 8.92 11.06 16.96
N GLU A 157 8.38 10.84 18.16
CA GLU A 157 9.04 10.08 19.22
C GLU A 157 9.17 8.59 18.88
N ALA A 158 8.11 7.98 18.36
CA ALA A 158 8.14 6.57 17.94
C ALA A 158 9.22 6.30 16.89
N PHE A 159 9.46 7.25 15.97
CA PHE A 159 10.51 7.12 14.95
C PHE A 159 11.94 7.24 15.51
N LYS A 160 12.13 7.71 16.74
CA LYS A 160 13.43 7.69 17.44
C LYS A 160 13.74 6.35 18.09
N HIS A 161 12.70 5.55 18.37
CA HIS A 161 12.79 4.26 19.05
C HIS A 161 12.23 3.12 18.20
N PRO A 162 12.75 2.89 16.97
CA PRO A 162 12.36 1.73 16.19
C PRO A 162 12.82 0.43 16.87
N ARG A 163 12.04 -0.62 16.68
CA ARG A 163 12.34 -1.99 17.14
C ARG A 163 12.29 -2.99 15.99
N GLU A 164 12.65 -4.23 16.26
CA GLU A 164 12.40 -5.34 15.34
C GLU A 164 10.96 -5.86 15.47
N ILE A 165 10.56 -6.72 14.55
CA ILE A 165 9.27 -7.40 14.63
C ILE A 165 9.25 -8.34 15.82
N ASP A 166 8.15 -8.28 16.56
CA ASP A 166 7.92 -9.08 17.75
C ASP A 166 7.30 -10.43 17.39
N MET A 167 8.16 -11.45 17.30
CA MET A 167 7.72 -12.79 16.92
C MET A 167 6.84 -13.46 17.98
N GLU A 168 6.88 -13.02 19.24
CA GLU A 168 5.96 -13.53 20.26
C GLU A 168 4.54 -13.04 19.98
N LEU A 169 4.37 -11.76 19.61
CA LEU A 169 3.08 -11.22 19.18
C LEU A 169 2.60 -11.85 17.87
N VAL A 170 3.49 -12.16 16.93
CA VAL A 170 3.12 -12.84 15.67
C VAL A 170 2.59 -14.25 15.92
N ASN A 171 3.21 -14.98 16.86
CA ASN A 171 2.91 -16.39 17.12
C ASN A 171 1.82 -16.62 18.19
N ALA A 172 1.41 -15.58 18.92
CA ALA A 172 0.34 -15.63 19.92
C ALA A 172 -1.04 -15.89 19.29
#